data_AF-X0TLE7-F1
#
_entry.id   AF-X0TLE7-F1
#
_cell.length_a   1.000
_cell.length_b   1.000
_cell.length_c   1.000
_cell.angle_alpha   90.00
_cell.angle_beta   90.00
_cell.angle_gamma   90.00
#
_symmetry.space_group_name_H-M   'P 1'
#
loop_
_entity.id
_entity.type
_entity.pdbx_description
1 polymer ?
#
loop_
_entity_poly.entity_id
_entity_poly.type
_entity_poly.pdbx_seq_one_letter_code
_entity_poly.pdbx_strand_id
1 'polypeptide(L)'
;MKEDKDILCFWLLAYGFFFAYFHIMPPFLKAFLKSPLTWGDTLDFLTPFAVIPLAYILYSRANKILHSGQPQQPSHIALRVLPKVLLAIGFLLFVDGHGLHLSANSIARLLHNMKESELYKAAYLFDEIISHFMWDGGVFLISVALIIAAYKISFKSLTWKNFAFLSLGSAFYGFAFTANG
;
A
#
# COMPACT_ATOMS: atom_id res chain seq x y z
N MET A 1 -15.47 16.87 14.67
CA MET A 1 -14.67 17.58 13.62
C MET A 1 -13.20 17.75 13.96
N LYS A 2 -12.80 18.34 15.10
CA LYS A 2 -11.37 18.44 15.48
C LYS A 2 -10.77 17.06 15.80
N GLU A 3 -11.46 16.29 16.63
CA GLU A 3 -11.09 14.92 16.99
C GLU A 3 -10.99 13.99 15.77
N ASP A 4 -11.93 14.09 14.82
CA ASP A 4 -11.89 13.26 13.60
C ASP A 4 -10.68 13.56 12.71
N LYS A 5 -10.22 14.83 12.67
CA LYS A 5 -9.01 15.23 11.93
C LYS A 5 -7.76 14.69 12.61
N ASP A 6 -7.67 14.80 13.93
CA ASP A 6 -6.53 14.29 14.69
C ASP A 6 -6.40 12.76 14.52
N ILE A 7 -7.53 12.05 14.53
CA ILE A 7 -7.59 10.60 14.26
C ILE A 7 -7.16 10.29 12.82
N LEU A 8 -7.67 11.03 11.83
CA LEU A 8 -7.29 10.81 10.42
C LEU A 8 -5.79 11.04 10.19
N CYS A 9 -5.23 12.13 10.74
CA CYS A 9 -3.79 12.42 10.66
C CYS A 9 -2.95 11.33 11.32
N PHE A 10 -3.38 10.81 12.47
CA PHE A 10 -2.72 9.66 13.11
C PHE A 10 -2.74 8.41 12.21
N TRP A 11 -3.87 8.10 11.58
CA TRP A 11 -3.95 6.96 10.67
C TRP A 11 -3.12 7.14 9.39
N LEU A 12 -2.95 8.38 8.92
CA LEU A 12 -2.04 8.67 7.79
C LEU A 12 -0.58 8.43 8.18
N LEU A 13 -0.18 8.81 9.40
CA LEU A 13 1.12 8.44 9.96
C LEU A 13 1.29 6.93 10.06
N ALA A 14 0.31 6.24 10.66
CA ALA A 14 0.36 4.79 10.83
C ALA A 14 0.45 4.08 9.46
N TYR A 15 -0.38 4.47 8.49
CA TYR A 15 -0.33 3.93 7.14
C TYR A 15 1.04 4.15 6.50
N GLY A 16 1.57 5.38 6.50
CA GLY A 16 2.88 5.67 5.92
C GLY A 16 4.01 4.86 6.58
N PHE A 17 4.02 4.79 7.91
CA PHE A 17 5.00 4.01 8.66
C PHE A 17 4.94 2.50 8.34
N PHE A 18 3.76 1.90 8.43
CA PHE A 18 3.59 0.47 8.13
C PHE A 18 3.89 0.16 6.67
N PHE A 19 3.44 1.01 5.75
CA PHE A 19 3.75 0.88 4.33
C PHE A 19 5.27 0.86 4.10
N ALA A 20 6.00 1.84 4.65
CA ALA A 20 7.45 1.91 4.53
C ALA A 20 8.16 0.72 5.19
N TYR A 21 7.75 0.35 6.41
CA TYR A 21 8.35 -0.78 7.12
C TYR A 21 8.22 -2.08 6.31
N PHE A 22 7.02 -2.39 5.82
CA PHE A 22 6.77 -3.64 5.10
C PHE A 22 7.38 -3.68 3.69
N HIS A 23 7.56 -2.55 3.01
CA HIS A 23 8.22 -2.52 1.69
C HIS A 23 9.75 -2.49 1.79
N ILE A 24 10.32 -1.85 2.82
CA ILE A 24 11.76 -1.64 2.90
C ILE A 24 12.47 -2.73 3.70
N MET A 25 11.84 -3.29 4.73
CA MET A 25 12.49 -4.29 5.59
C MET A 25 12.78 -5.66 4.97
N PRO A 26 11.96 -6.23 4.06
CA PRO A 26 12.17 -7.60 3.57
C PRO A 26 13.59 -7.86 3.03
N PRO A 27 14.20 -6.97 2.22
CA PRO A 27 15.59 -7.12 1.74
C PRO A 27 16.66 -7.23 2.84
N PHE A 28 16.41 -6.67 4.03
CA PHE A 28 17.34 -6.71 5.17
C PHE A 28 17.19 -7.98 6.02
N LEU A 29 16.11 -8.74 5.84
CA LEU A 29 15.75 -9.92 6.65
C LEU A 29 16.12 -11.24 5.95
N LYS A 30 17.39 -11.37 5.54
CA LYS A 30 17.90 -12.55 4.81
C LYS A 30 18.09 -13.82 5.67
N ALA A 31 17.78 -13.78 6.97
CA ALA A 31 17.95 -14.95 7.84
C ALA A 31 17.01 -16.10 7.42
N PHE A 32 17.53 -17.33 7.44
CA PHE A 32 16.83 -18.53 6.95
C PHE A 32 15.82 -19.05 7.97
N LEU A 33 14.54 -19.17 7.59
CA LEU A 33 13.48 -19.78 8.39
C LEU A 33 13.44 -21.30 8.16
N LYS A 34 13.43 -21.73 6.89
CA LYS A 34 13.65 -23.09 6.36
C LYS A 34 13.58 -22.99 4.84
N SER A 35 14.60 -23.42 4.09
CA SER A 35 14.56 -23.36 2.62
C SER A 35 13.30 -24.06 2.09
N PRO A 36 12.48 -23.44 1.21
CA PRO A 36 12.79 -22.25 0.41
C PRO A 36 12.24 -20.91 0.94
N LEU A 37 11.87 -20.78 2.22
CA LEU A 37 11.30 -19.56 2.83
C LEU A 37 12.32 -18.81 3.71
N THR A 38 12.38 -17.49 3.50
CA THR A 38 13.16 -16.52 4.29
C THR A 38 12.25 -15.66 5.17
N TRP A 39 12.84 -14.94 6.14
CA TRP A 39 12.10 -13.93 6.90
C TRP A 39 11.60 -12.78 6.02
N GLY A 40 12.36 -12.42 4.97
CA GLY A 40 11.92 -11.48 3.93
C GLY A 40 10.61 -11.93 3.28
N ASP A 41 10.57 -13.18 2.76
CA ASP A 41 9.35 -13.73 2.12
C ASP A 41 8.15 -13.74 3.09
N THR A 42 8.41 -14.00 4.37
CA THR A 42 7.34 -13.97 5.39
C THR A 42 6.81 -12.56 5.57
N LEU A 43 7.68 -11.55 5.57
CA LEU A 43 7.27 -10.17 5.70
C LEU A 43 6.52 -9.69 4.44
N ASP A 44 7.00 -10.04 3.25
CA ASP A 44 6.32 -9.78 1.97
C ASP A 44 4.93 -10.41 1.92
N PHE A 45 4.78 -11.64 2.42
CA PHE A 45 3.48 -12.29 2.55
C PHE A 45 2.54 -11.52 3.49
N LEU A 46 3.08 -10.93 4.56
CA LEU A 46 2.30 -10.16 5.54
C LEU A 46 2.00 -8.72 5.06
N THR A 47 2.72 -8.21 4.06
CA THR A 47 2.57 -6.83 3.54
C THR A 47 1.13 -6.50 3.15
N PRO A 48 0.40 -7.30 2.34
CA PRO A 48 -1.00 -7.02 2.03
C PRO A 48 -1.90 -6.99 3.25
N PHE A 49 -1.66 -7.85 4.24
CA PHE A 49 -2.45 -7.92 5.48
C PHE A 49 -2.19 -6.72 6.41
N ALA A 50 -1.05 -6.05 6.28
CA ALA A 50 -0.78 -4.80 7.00
C ALA A 50 -1.34 -3.58 6.26
N VAL A 51 -1.06 -3.47 4.96
CA VAL A 51 -1.34 -2.27 4.16
C VAL A 51 -2.83 -2.12 3.83
N ILE A 52 -3.50 -3.21 3.41
CA ILE A 52 -4.90 -3.16 2.95
C ILE A 52 -5.86 -2.75 4.08
N PRO A 53 -5.81 -3.34 5.29
CA PRO A 53 -6.69 -2.91 6.37
C PRO A 53 -6.49 -1.45 6.76
N LEU A 54 -5.25 -0.96 6.78
CA LEU A 54 -4.95 0.45 7.08
C LEU A 54 -5.49 1.40 5.98
N ALA A 55 -5.32 1.03 4.71
CA ALA A 55 -5.93 1.78 3.60
C ALA A 55 -7.46 1.81 3.71
N TYR A 56 -8.09 0.68 4.06
CA TYR A 56 -9.54 0.61 4.25
C TYR A 56 -10.02 1.44 5.46
N ILE A 57 -9.25 1.46 6.56
CA ILE A 57 -9.51 2.33 7.71
C ILE A 57 -9.45 3.80 7.29
N LEU A 58 -8.41 4.22 6.55
CA LEU A 58 -8.29 5.58 6.02
C LEU A 58 -9.49 5.95 5.15
N TYR A 59 -9.86 5.08 4.21
CA TYR A 59 -11.04 5.26 3.36
C TYR A 59 -12.32 5.45 4.19
N SER A 60 -12.56 4.54 5.14
CA SER A 60 -13.76 4.54 5.99
C SER A 60 -13.84 5.81 6.84
N ARG A 61 -12.71 6.27 7.37
CA ARG A 61 -12.62 7.50 8.18
C ARG A 61 -12.83 8.74 7.33
N ALA A 62 -12.19 8.84 6.17
CA ALA A 62 -12.38 9.93 5.22
C ALA A 62 -13.86 10.05 4.81
N ASN A 63 -14.48 8.91 4.48
CA ASN A 63 -15.88 8.87 4.08
C ASN A 63 -16.83 9.27 5.22
N LYS A 64 -16.57 8.81 6.46
CA LYS A 64 -17.34 9.23 7.64
C LYS A 64 -17.28 10.74 7.86
N ILE A 65 -16.09 11.33 7.78
CA ILE A 65 -15.89 12.79 7.96
C ILE A 65 -16.68 13.56 6.91
N LEU A 66 -16.58 13.15 5.64
CA LEU A 66 -17.26 13.81 4.53
C LEU A 66 -18.79 13.80 4.68
N HIS A 67 -19.36 12.66 5.10
CA HIS A 67 -20.81 12.50 5.26
C HIS A 67 -21.38 13.07 6.57
N SER A 68 -20.58 13.23 7.61
CA SER A 68 -21.03 13.77 8.90
C SER A 68 -21.21 15.29 8.93
N GLY A 69 -20.64 16.03 7.96
CA GLY A 69 -20.56 17.49 8.00
C GLY A 69 -21.25 18.24 6.85
N GLN A 70 -21.92 17.56 5.91
CA GLN A 70 -22.59 18.21 4.77
C GLN A 70 -24.08 17.86 4.72
N PRO A 71 -24.99 18.85 4.53
CA PRO A 71 -26.34 18.55 4.07
C PRO A 71 -26.24 17.73 2.78
N GLN A 72 -27.13 16.75 2.60
CA GLN A 72 -27.14 15.81 1.47
C GLN A 72 -27.27 16.57 0.14
N GLN A 73 -26.18 17.13 -0.37
CA GLN A 73 -26.11 17.53 -1.76
C GLN A 73 -26.11 16.24 -2.59
N PRO A 74 -26.78 16.24 -3.76
CA PRO A 74 -26.72 15.12 -4.69
C PRO A 74 -25.29 15.03 -5.23
N SER A 75 -24.41 14.37 -4.49
CA SER A 75 -23.09 14.01 -4.96
C SER A 75 -23.27 13.03 -6.13
N HIS A 76 -22.70 13.34 -7.29
CA HIS A 76 -22.66 12.44 -8.43
C HIS A 76 -22.33 11.01 -7.97
N ILE A 77 -23.18 10.04 -8.32
CA ILE A 77 -23.03 8.62 -7.95
C ILE A 77 -21.61 8.12 -8.26
N ALA A 78 -21.03 8.59 -9.37
CA ALA A 78 -19.65 8.34 -9.76
C ALA A 78 -18.63 8.62 -8.64
N LEU A 79 -18.76 9.73 -7.90
CA LEU A 79 -17.82 10.09 -6.82
C LEU A 79 -17.97 9.21 -5.56
N ARG A 80 -19.10 8.50 -5.41
CA ARG A 80 -19.30 7.53 -4.32
C ARG A 80 -18.80 6.14 -4.68
N VAL A 81 -18.94 5.75 -5.95
CA VAL A 81 -18.63 4.40 -6.43
C VAL A 81 -17.17 4.28 -6.88
N LEU A 82 -16.65 5.30 -7.57
CA LEU A 82 -15.31 5.28 -8.17
C LEU A 82 -14.21 4.97 -7.14
N PRO A 83 -14.13 5.61 -5.95
CA PRO A 83 -13.11 5.26 -4.96
C PRO A 83 -13.19 3.80 -4.51
N LYS A 84 -14.39 3.23 -4.42
CA LYS A 84 -14.57 1.82 -4.01
C LYS A 84 -14.06 0.87 -5.09
N VAL A 85 -14.37 1.15 -6.34
CA VAL A 85 -13.91 0.36 -7.49
C VAL A 85 -12.39 0.43 -7.60
N LEU A 86 -11.81 1.63 -7.50
CA LEU A 86 -10.37 1.82 -7.52
C LEU A 86 -9.67 1.13 -6.34
N LEU A 87 -10.24 1.20 -5.13
CA LEU A 87 -9.71 0.45 -3.98
C LEU A 87 -9.79 -1.07 -4.21
N ALA A 88 -10.91 -1.58 -4.72
CA ALA A 88 -11.07 -3.01 -4.97
C ALA A 88 -10.05 -3.51 -6.00
N ILE A 89 -9.92 -2.83 -7.13
CA ILE A 89 -8.92 -3.17 -8.17
C ILE A 89 -7.51 -3.00 -7.61
N GLY A 90 -7.25 -1.91 -6.88
CA GLY A 90 -5.96 -1.64 -6.26
C GLY A 90 -5.54 -2.73 -5.27
N PHE A 91 -6.46 -3.19 -4.42
CA PHE A 91 -6.23 -4.28 -3.49
C PHE A 91 -5.96 -5.61 -4.22
N LEU A 92 -6.71 -5.91 -5.28
CA LEU A 92 -6.48 -7.11 -6.07
C LEU A 92 -5.09 -7.10 -6.71
N LEU A 93 -4.73 -6.02 -7.41
CA LEU A 93 -3.41 -5.87 -8.04
C LEU A 93 -2.28 -5.93 -7.02
N PHE A 94 -2.48 -5.34 -5.84
CA PHE A 94 -1.48 -5.36 -4.77
C PHE A 94 -1.26 -6.76 -4.20
N VAL A 95 -2.34 -7.50 -3.92
CA VAL A 95 -2.26 -8.91 -3.47
C VAL A 95 -1.65 -9.80 -4.54
N ASP A 96 -2.12 -9.69 -5.78
CA ASP A 96 -1.63 -10.51 -6.89
C ASP A 96 -0.16 -10.21 -7.21
N GLY A 97 0.26 -8.95 -7.14
CA GLY A 97 1.66 -8.54 -7.25
C GLY A 97 2.52 -9.22 -6.20
N HIS A 98 2.19 -9.10 -4.90
CA HIS A 98 2.93 -9.81 -3.85
C HIS A 98 2.90 -11.33 -4.01
N GLY A 99 1.77 -11.90 -4.42
CA GLY A 99 1.63 -13.34 -4.65
C GLY A 99 2.53 -13.85 -5.78
N LEU A 100 2.61 -13.11 -6.89
CA LEU A 100 3.49 -13.41 -8.01
C LEU A 100 4.96 -13.27 -7.61
N HIS A 101 5.34 -12.19 -6.92
CA HIS A 101 6.69 -11.98 -6.39
C HIS A 101 7.16 -13.18 -5.57
N LEU A 102 6.38 -13.56 -4.53
CA LEU A 102 6.71 -14.67 -3.64
C LEU A 102 6.84 -16.02 -4.37
N SER A 103 5.94 -16.27 -5.32
CA SER A 103 5.93 -17.51 -6.09
C SER A 103 7.14 -17.57 -7.03
N ALA A 104 7.41 -16.48 -7.75
CA ALA A 104 8.52 -16.38 -8.70
C ALA A 104 9.87 -16.48 -7.99
N ASN A 105 10.03 -15.79 -6.86
CA ASN A 105 11.26 -15.85 -6.05
C ASN A 105 11.51 -17.28 -5.50
N SER A 106 10.45 -17.96 -5.04
CA SER A 106 10.54 -19.36 -4.60
C SER A 106 10.98 -20.31 -5.72
N ILE A 107 10.45 -20.12 -6.94
CA ILE A 107 10.86 -20.88 -8.13
C ILE A 107 12.32 -20.55 -8.50
N ALA A 108 12.69 -19.27 -8.52
CA ALA A 108 14.05 -18.82 -8.86
C ALA A 108 15.11 -19.42 -7.93
N ARG A 109 14.80 -19.56 -6.63
CA ARG A 109 15.67 -20.24 -5.65
C ARG A 109 15.91 -21.71 -5.99
N LEU A 110 14.90 -22.42 -6.50
CA LEU A 110 15.08 -23.81 -6.96
C LEU A 110 15.88 -23.89 -8.26
N LEU A 111 15.83 -22.84 -9.07
CA LEU A 111 16.52 -22.73 -10.36
C LEU A 111 17.90 -22.04 -10.26
N HIS A 112 18.45 -21.84 -9.05
CA HIS A 112 19.68 -21.06 -8.86
C HIS A 112 20.89 -21.57 -9.65
N ASN A 113 20.93 -22.86 -10.02
CA ASN A 113 21.97 -23.49 -10.85
C ASN A 113 21.67 -23.44 -12.35
N MET A 114 20.54 -22.87 -12.76
CA MET A 114 20.05 -22.81 -14.14
C MET A 114 19.84 -21.36 -14.61
N LYS A 115 20.67 -20.41 -14.15
CA LYS A 115 20.49 -18.98 -14.41
C LYS A 115 20.39 -18.59 -15.89
N GLU A 116 21.08 -19.34 -16.76
CA GLU A 116 21.06 -19.11 -18.20
C GLU A 116 19.82 -19.66 -18.91
N SER A 117 19.04 -20.51 -18.21
CA SER A 117 17.86 -21.15 -18.78
C SER A 117 16.73 -20.15 -19.02
N GLU A 118 15.93 -20.42 -20.04
CA GLU A 118 14.70 -19.65 -20.33
C GLU A 118 13.71 -19.70 -19.16
N LEU A 119 13.71 -20.79 -18.39
CA LEU A 119 12.86 -20.91 -17.21
C LEU A 119 13.27 -19.94 -16.08
N TYR A 120 14.58 -19.78 -15.85
CA TYR A 120 15.08 -18.80 -14.88
C TYR A 120 14.78 -17.37 -15.31
N LYS A 121 14.97 -17.04 -16.60
CA LYS A 121 14.61 -15.74 -17.17
C LYS A 121 13.11 -15.45 -17.06
N ALA A 122 12.27 -16.46 -17.29
CA ALA A 122 10.82 -16.33 -17.10
C ALA A 122 10.46 -16.06 -15.64
N ALA A 123 11.06 -16.80 -14.68
CA ALA A 123 10.86 -16.54 -13.25
C ALA A 123 11.26 -15.10 -12.88
N TYR A 124 12.42 -14.64 -13.35
CA TYR A 124 12.87 -13.26 -13.16
C TYR A 124 11.91 -12.23 -13.76
N LEU A 125 11.36 -12.46 -14.97
CA LEU A 125 10.39 -11.56 -15.60
C LEU A 125 9.12 -11.44 -14.75
N PHE A 126 8.60 -12.56 -14.24
CA PHE A 126 7.43 -12.55 -13.37
C PHE A 126 7.72 -11.86 -12.04
N ASP A 127 8.91 -12.08 -11.49
CA ASP A 127 9.36 -11.49 -10.24
C ASP A 127 9.58 -9.98 -10.36
N GLU A 128 10.57 -9.54 -11.14
CA GLU A 128 11.05 -8.16 -11.11
C GLU A 128 10.20 -7.18 -11.93
N ILE A 129 9.52 -7.67 -12.97
CA ILE A 129 8.81 -6.79 -13.90
C ILE A 129 7.30 -6.86 -13.67
N ILE A 130 6.71 -8.05 -13.85
CA ILE A 130 5.25 -8.18 -13.83
C ILE A 130 4.71 -7.95 -12.42
N SER A 131 5.31 -8.58 -11.41
CA SER A 131 4.81 -8.49 -10.04
C SER A 131 4.95 -7.06 -9.46
N HIS A 132 6.08 -6.40 -9.72
CA HIS A 132 6.34 -5.02 -9.28
C HIS A 132 5.41 -4.04 -9.99
N PHE A 133 5.21 -4.17 -11.30
CA PHE A 133 4.24 -3.35 -12.04
C PHE A 133 2.81 -3.52 -11.48
N MET A 134 2.43 -4.75 -11.13
CA MET A 134 1.13 -5.01 -10.52
C MET A 134 1.01 -4.41 -9.12
N TRP A 135 1.99 -4.60 -8.24
CA TRP A 135 1.91 -4.00 -6.91
C TRP A 135 1.93 -2.48 -6.98
N ASP A 136 2.70 -1.87 -7.89
CA ASP A 136 2.87 -0.41 -7.96
C ASP A 136 1.61 0.20 -8.54
N GLY A 137 1.04 -0.45 -9.56
CA GLY A 137 -0.29 -0.14 -10.06
C GLY A 137 -1.35 -0.24 -8.96
N GLY A 138 -1.28 -1.27 -8.12
CA GLY A 138 -2.14 -1.44 -6.95
C GLY A 138 -2.06 -0.25 -5.98
N VAL A 139 -0.84 0.10 -5.55
CA VAL A 139 -0.56 1.22 -4.65
C VAL A 139 -1.00 2.55 -5.25
N PHE A 140 -0.77 2.76 -6.54
CA PHE A 140 -1.23 3.94 -7.27
C PHE A 140 -2.76 4.08 -7.22
N LEU A 141 -3.49 3.01 -7.55
CA LEU A 141 -4.95 3.04 -7.53
C LEU A 141 -5.51 3.26 -6.12
N ILE A 142 -4.91 2.65 -5.10
CA ILE A 142 -5.26 2.89 -3.68
C ILE A 142 -5.06 4.36 -3.34
N SER A 143 -3.92 4.95 -3.72
CA SER A 143 -3.60 6.36 -3.46
C SER A 143 -4.63 7.29 -4.12
N VAL A 144 -4.92 7.09 -5.40
CA VAL A 144 -5.92 7.86 -6.14
C VAL A 144 -7.29 7.73 -5.47
N ALA A 145 -7.69 6.53 -5.07
CA ALA A 145 -8.96 6.30 -4.41
C ALA A 145 -9.08 7.04 -3.06
N LEU A 146 -8.02 7.02 -2.25
CA LEU A 146 -7.96 7.74 -0.97
C LEU A 146 -8.01 9.26 -1.18
N ILE A 147 -7.32 9.78 -2.19
CA ILE A 147 -7.37 11.20 -2.56
C ILE A 147 -8.79 11.59 -2.97
N ILE A 148 -9.44 10.82 -3.84
CA ILE A 148 -10.83 11.09 -4.24
C ILE A 148 -11.78 10.97 -3.04
N ALA A 149 -11.57 10.04 -2.12
CA ALA A 149 -12.39 9.93 -0.90
C ALA A 149 -12.21 11.13 0.05
N ALA A 150 -11.03 11.75 0.06
CA ALA A 150 -10.68 12.84 0.96
C ALA A 150 -10.70 14.25 0.34
N TYR A 151 -10.94 14.39 -0.97
CA TYR A 151 -10.72 15.63 -1.73
C TYR A 151 -11.45 16.89 -1.20
N LYS A 152 -12.57 16.70 -0.51
CA LYS A 152 -13.39 17.78 0.07
C LYS A 152 -13.12 18.01 1.56
N ILE A 153 -12.26 17.23 2.19
CA ILE A 153 -11.92 17.40 3.60
C ILE A 153 -11.03 18.63 3.74
N SER A 154 -11.55 19.66 4.41
CA SER A 154 -10.82 20.91 4.62
C SER A 154 -9.88 20.85 5.82
N PHE A 155 -8.59 21.11 5.57
CA PHE A 155 -7.53 21.23 6.59
C PHE A 155 -7.16 22.68 6.93
N LYS A 156 -8.08 23.65 6.77
CA LYS A 156 -7.84 25.10 6.98
C LYS A 156 -7.25 25.51 8.35
N SER A 157 -7.24 24.63 9.36
CA SER A 157 -6.65 24.88 10.67
C SER A 157 -6.00 23.61 11.23
N LEU A 158 -4.84 23.24 10.67
CA LEU A 158 -4.02 22.16 11.24
C LEU A 158 -3.40 22.62 12.55
N THR A 159 -3.54 21.79 13.59
CA THR A 159 -2.72 21.92 14.80
C THR A 159 -1.29 21.49 14.49
N TRP A 160 -0.32 21.92 15.30
CA TRP A 160 1.08 21.47 15.18
C TRP A 160 1.20 19.94 15.20
N LYS A 161 0.41 19.27 16.05
CA LYS A 161 0.34 17.81 16.12
C LYS A 161 -0.10 17.19 14.79
N ASN A 162 -1.14 17.73 14.16
CA ASN A 162 -1.64 17.21 12.88
C ASN A 162 -0.64 17.45 11.75
N PHE A 163 0.03 18.61 11.77
CA PHE A 163 1.11 18.88 10.85
C PHE A 163 2.25 17.86 11.00
N ALA A 164 2.73 17.61 12.22
CA ALA A 164 3.78 16.63 12.48
C ALA A 164 3.39 15.21 12.00
N PHE A 165 2.17 14.76 12.29
CA PHE A 165 1.69 13.45 11.84
C PHE A 165 1.61 13.34 10.31
N LEU A 166 1.07 14.37 9.65
CA LEU A 166 1.01 14.40 8.19
C LEU A 166 2.40 14.40 7.58
N SER A 167 3.30 15.25 8.05
CA SER A 167 4.67 15.35 7.54
C SER A 167 5.44 14.05 7.70
N LEU A 168 5.39 13.42 8.89
CA LEU A 168 6.06 12.14 9.12
C LEU A 168 5.45 11.00 8.31
N GLY A 169 4.11 10.91 8.25
CA GLY A 169 3.43 9.91 7.44
C GLY A 169 3.77 10.01 5.96
N SER A 170 3.74 11.24 5.41
CA SER A 170 4.15 11.51 4.04
C SER A 170 5.62 11.20 3.80
N ALA A 171 6.51 11.50 4.75
CA ALA A 171 7.93 11.19 4.64
C ALA A 171 8.17 9.67 4.58
N PHE A 172 7.54 8.89 5.47
CA PHE A 172 7.64 7.42 5.41
C PHE A 172 7.09 6.88 4.09
N TYR A 173 5.89 7.32 3.70
CA TYR A 173 5.26 6.86 2.47
C TYR A 173 6.11 7.19 1.22
N GLY A 174 6.60 8.43 1.12
CA GLY A 174 7.44 8.86 0.01
C GLY A 174 8.81 8.18 -0.03
N PHE A 175 9.42 7.95 1.14
CA PHE A 175 10.72 7.27 1.24
C PHE A 175 10.67 5.82 0.72
N ALA A 176 9.54 5.13 0.86
CA ALA A 176 9.37 3.79 0.30
C ALA A 176 9.62 3.74 -1.22
N PHE A 177 9.18 4.76 -1.96
CA PHE A 177 9.41 4.84 -3.42
C PHE A 177 10.85 5.21 -3.78
N THR A 178 11.60 5.84 -2.88
CA THR A 178 13.03 6.09 -3.10
C THR A 178 13.89 4.86 -2.83
N ALA A 179 13.38 3.92 -2.01
CA ALA A 179 14.08 2.69 -1.65
C ALA A 179 13.72 1.50 -2.56
N ASN A 180 12.54 1.52 -3.18
CA ASN A 180 12.06 0.52 -4.15
C ASN A 180 12.54 0.76 -5.60
N GLY A 181 13.42 1.75 -5.83
CA GLY A 181 13.96 2.10 -7.15
C GLY A 181 15.37 1.62 -7.40
#